data_AF-A0A7J3EFM1-F1
#
_entry.id   AF-A0A7J3EFM1-F1
#
_cell.length_a   1.000
_cell.length_b   1.000
_cell.length_c   1.000
_cell.angle_alpha   90.00
_cell.angle_beta   90.00
_cell.angle_gamma   90.00
#
_symmetry.space_group_name_H-M   'P 1'
#
loop_
_entity.id
_entity.type
_entity.pdbx_description
1 polymer ?
#
loop_
_entity_poly.entity_id
_entity_poly.type
_entity_poly.pdbx_seq_one_letter_code
_entity_poly.pdbx_strand_id
1 'polypeptide(L)'
;MRVRWSSEDRSLWRKIEDKLKISNKPLKERIVKAIYNLQIQKDKLENTLNKLQRRDRQVFEKCIGAHLSNDGAHAVMYANECAEIRNMAKLIMSAQLSIERVILRLETVKEFGDIMAQLSPVIGIVGEVSKKLSGVVPEVSNELDKIHRILNQTVLETGVSTQRVDTPQVLNEEAQRIIEEASTIAEQKIRERFPELPKLGEPIAEGEISIATSSPISMKTVNWTRRRVDEEVYNYIVRNQGKISISKCALELKLTPDEVKNSIKRLREKGVIRVI
;
A
#
# COMPACT_ATOMS: atom_id res chain seq x y z
N MET A 1 -29.23 6.59 -60.63
CA MET A 1 -29.52 5.26 -60.06
C MET A 1 -30.09 5.49 -58.66
N ARG A 2 -31.40 5.33 -58.43
CA ARG A 2 -32.05 5.65 -57.15
C ARG A 2 -32.28 4.34 -56.38
N VAL A 3 -31.48 4.11 -55.34
CA VAL A 3 -31.57 2.91 -54.50
C VAL A 3 -32.83 3.01 -53.64
N ARG A 4 -33.79 2.11 -53.88
CA ARG A 4 -35.03 1.98 -53.13
C ARG A 4 -34.84 0.88 -52.10
N TRP A 5 -34.77 1.24 -50.82
CA TRP A 5 -34.71 0.29 -49.72
C TRP A 5 -36.06 -0.42 -49.55
N SER A 6 -36.02 -1.76 -49.42
CA SER A 6 -37.19 -2.60 -49.13
C SER A 6 -37.71 -2.37 -47.72
N SER A 7 -39.02 -2.48 -47.51
CA SER A 7 -39.66 -2.45 -46.18
C SER A 7 -39.27 -3.64 -45.29
N GLU A 8 -38.76 -4.73 -45.87
CA GLU A 8 -38.30 -5.91 -45.14
C GLU A 8 -36.97 -5.68 -44.41
N ASP A 9 -36.05 -4.90 -44.97
CA ASP A 9 -34.78 -4.59 -44.31
C ASP A 9 -35.00 -3.87 -42.98
N ARG A 10 -35.95 -2.93 -42.92
CA ARG A 10 -36.31 -2.25 -41.66
C ARG A 10 -36.88 -3.18 -40.59
N SER A 11 -37.54 -4.28 -40.97
CA SER A 11 -38.07 -5.28 -40.05
C SER A 11 -36.96 -6.16 -39.47
N LEU A 12 -35.98 -6.53 -40.29
CA LEU A 12 -34.80 -7.28 -39.89
C LEU A 12 -33.88 -6.46 -38.98
N TRP A 13 -33.64 -5.19 -39.32
CA TRP A 13 -32.84 -4.29 -38.49
C TRP A 13 -33.48 -4.02 -37.12
N ARG A 14 -34.81 -3.88 -37.03
CA ARG A 14 -35.52 -3.76 -35.74
C ARG A 14 -35.42 -5.02 -34.90
N LYS A 15 -35.54 -6.22 -35.49
CA LYS A 15 -35.39 -7.48 -34.75
C LYS A 15 -33.96 -7.69 -34.23
N ILE A 16 -32.96 -7.22 -34.97
CA ILE A 16 -31.56 -7.23 -34.55
C ILE A 16 -31.33 -6.20 -33.43
N GLU A 17 -31.87 -4.99 -33.55
CA GLU A 17 -31.80 -3.94 -32.54
C GLU A 17 -32.54 -4.33 -31.24
N ASP A 18 -33.71 -4.95 -31.35
CA ASP A 18 -34.48 -5.45 -30.21
C ASP A 18 -33.76 -6.63 -29.53
N LYS A 19 -33.16 -7.55 -30.29
CA LYS A 19 -32.34 -8.63 -29.70
C LYS A 19 -31.07 -8.10 -29.01
N LEU A 20 -30.44 -7.07 -29.56
CA LEU A 20 -29.27 -6.40 -28.93
C LEU A 20 -29.67 -5.67 -27.64
N LYS A 21 -30.82 -4.99 -27.61
CA LYS A 21 -31.37 -4.35 -26.39
C LYS A 21 -31.77 -5.37 -25.32
N ILE A 22 -32.29 -6.54 -25.72
CA ILE A 22 -32.66 -7.62 -24.79
C ILE A 22 -31.42 -8.31 -24.21
N SER A 23 -30.35 -8.50 -25.00
CA SER A 23 -29.09 -9.10 -24.54
C SER A 23 -28.35 -8.26 -23.48
N ASN A 24 -28.46 -6.93 -23.56
CA ASN A 24 -27.76 -6.01 -22.64
C ASN A 24 -28.43 -5.83 -21.27
N LYS A 25 -29.73 -6.09 -21.12
CA LYS A 25 -30.43 -6.00 -19.83
C LYS A 25 -29.84 -6.90 -18.74
N PRO A 26 -29.67 -8.22 -18.95
CA PRO A 26 -29.08 -9.11 -17.94
C PRO A 26 -27.63 -8.75 -17.62
N LEU A 27 -26.89 -8.18 -18.59
CA LEU A 27 -25.51 -7.72 -18.40
C LEU A 27 -25.42 -6.52 -17.45
N LYS A 28 -26.22 -5.48 -17.72
CA LYS A 28 -26.27 -4.26 -16.92
C LYS A 28 -26.70 -4.58 -15.49
N GLU A 29 -27.68 -5.46 -15.31
CA GLU A 29 -28.13 -5.93 -13.99
C GLU A 29 -27.01 -6.63 -13.20
N ARG A 30 -26.20 -7.46 -13.86
CA ARG A 30 -25.04 -8.13 -13.22
C ARG A 30 -23.95 -7.15 -12.81
N ILE A 31 -23.68 -6.14 -13.63
CA ILE A 31 -22.71 -5.08 -13.31
C ILE A 31 -23.22 -4.24 -12.13
N VAL A 32 -24.49 -3.85 -12.13
CA VAL A 32 -25.12 -3.12 -11.01
C VAL A 32 -25.05 -3.94 -9.72
N LYS A 33 -25.34 -5.23 -9.78
CA LYS A 33 -25.21 -6.14 -8.63
C LYS A 33 -23.76 -6.24 -8.13
N ALA A 34 -22.79 -6.31 -9.04
CA ALA A 34 -21.38 -6.32 -8.67
C ALA A 34 -20.96 -5.02 -7.97
N ILE A 35 -21.37 -3.86 -8.50
CA ILE A 35 -21.11 -2.55 -7.89
C ILE A 35 -21.68 -2.50 -6.46
N TYR A 36 -22.94 -2.87 -6.28
CA TYR A 36 -23.60 -2.89 -4.98
C TYR A 36 -22.86 -3.79 -3.97
N ASN A 37 -22.50 -5.01 -4.38
CA ASN A 37 -21.78 -5.94 -3.51
C ASN A 37 -20.37 -5.44 -3.13
N LEU A 38 -19.69 -4.78 -4.07
CA LEU A 38 -18.37 -4.16 -3.83
C LEU A 38 -18.47 -2.99 -2.84
N GLN A 39 -19.52 -2.17 -2.91
CA GLN A 39 -19.77 -1.10 -1.94
C GLN A 39 -19.95 -1.67 -0.53
N ILE A 40 -20.77 -2.72 -0.37
CA ILE A 40 -20.92 -3.40 0.92
C ILE A 40 -19.57 -3.89 1.45
N GLN A 41 -18.74 -4.49 0.60
CA GLN A 41 -17.42 -4.97 1.03
C GLN A 41 -16.49 -3.81 1.42
N LYS A 42 -16.53 -2.69 0.69
CA LYS A 42 -15.78 -1.47 1.06
C LYS A 42 -16.16 -0.97 2.45
N ASP A 43 -17.45 -0.95 2.77
CA ASP A 43 -17.95 -0.51 4.08
C ASP A 43 -17.57 -1.49 5.20
N LYS A 44 -17.59 -2.80 4.94
CA LYS A 44 -17.10 -3.81 5.89
C LYS A 44 -15.61 -3.65 6.18
N LEU A 45 -14.82 -3.33 5.16
CA LEU A 45 -13.39 -3.02 5.33
C LEU A 45 -13.19 -1.75 6.16
N GLU A 46 -13.99 -0.71 5.96
CA GLU A 46 -13.96 0.52 6.78
C GLU A 46 -14.26 0.21 8.25
N ASN A 47 -15.29 -0.59 8.51
CA ASN A 47 -15.64 -1.03 9.85
C ASN A 47 -14.49 -1.84 10.50
N THR A 48 -13.81 -2.67 9.72
CA THR A 48 -12.66 -3.46 10.20
C THR A 48 -11.46 -2.56 10.50
N LEU A 49 -11.20 -1.56 9.65
CA LEU A 49 -10.15 -0.56 9.86
C LEU A 49 -10.38 0.22 11.16
N ASN A 50 -11.62 0.62 11.44
CA ASN A 50 -11.98 1.30 12.69
C ASN A 50 -11.73 0.42 13.93
N LYS A 51 -11.95 -0.89 13.83
CA LYS A 51 -11.64 -1.84 14.93
C LYS A 51 -10.13 -1.97 15.14
N LEU A 52 -9.35 -2.09 14.06
CA LEU A 52 -7.88 -2.14 14.14
C LEU A 52 -7.32 -0.86 14.76
N GLN A 53 -7.86 0.31 14.39
CA GLN A 53 -7.43 1.59 14.96
C GLN A 53 -7.66 1.67 16.48
N ARG A 54 -8.83 1.21 16.96
CA ARG A 54 -9.10 1.15 18.41
C ARG A 54 -8.13 0.20 19.11
N ARG A 55 -7.83 -0.93 18.48
CA ARG A 55 -6.91 -1.92 19.05
C ARG A 55 -5.46 -1.42 19.06
N ASP A 56 -5.00 -0.75 18.00
CA ASP A 56 -3.68 -0.09 17.94
C ASP A 56 -3.51 0.86 19.13
N ARG A 57 -4.50 1.72 19.38
CA ARG A 57 -4.48 2.67 20.51
C ARG A 57 -4.35 1.97 21.86
N GLN A 58 -5.13 0.91 22.10
CA GLN A 58 -5.07 0.15 23.35
C GLN A 58 -3.72 -0.54 23.57
N VAL A 59 -3.16 -1.14 22.52
CA VAL A 59 -1.85 -1.82 22.62
C VAL A 59 -0.73 -0.80 22.77
N PHE A 60 -0.84 0.34 22.10
CA PHE A 60 0.09 1.46 22.20
C PHE A 60 0.14 2.05 23.62
N GLU A 61 -1.01 2.28 24.25
CA GLU A 61 -1.08 2.73 25.65
C GLU A 61 -0.39 1.74 26.60
N LYS A 62 -0.58 0.42 26.39
CA LYS A 62 0.12 -0.62 27.16
C LYS A 62 1.63 -0.62 26.90
N CYS A 63 2.06 -0.38 25.66
CA CYS A 63 3.46 -0.24 25.31
C CYS A 63 4.12 0.91 26.09
N ILE A 64 3.46 2.07 26.17
CA ILE A 64 3.93 3.21 26.95
C ILE A 64 4.02 2.85 28.43
N GLY A 65 2.97 2.23 29.00
CA GLY A 65 2.97 1.81 30.40
C GLY A 65 4.13 0.88 30.73
N ALA A 66 4.34 -0.17 29.93
CA ALA A 66 5.45 -1.10 30.10
C ALA A 66 6.82 -0.40 29.99
N HIS A 67 6.97 0.53 29.04
CA HIS A 67 8.20 1.30 28.89
C HIS A 67 8.49 2.19 30.11
N LEU A 68 7.48 2.89 30.64
CA LEU A 68 7.62 3.75 31.82
C LEU A 68 7.91 2.96 33.10
N SER A 69 7.40 1.73 33.20
CA SER A 69 7.71 0.82 34.31
C SER A 69 9.04 0.08 34.14
N ASN A 70 9.85 0.43 33.13
CA ASN A 70 11.12 -0.23 32.79
C ASN A 70 10.98 -1.74 32.51
N ASP A 71 9.80 -2.17 32.06
CA ASP A 71 9.51 -3.53 31.63
C ASP A 71 9.76 -3.66 30.12
N GLY A 72 11.04 -3.81 29.77
CA GLY A 72 11.49 -3.84 28.38
C GLY A 72 10.92 -5.01 27.58
N ALA A 73 10.71 -6.18 28.21
CA ALA A 73 10.19 -7.36 27.52
C ALA A 73 8.75 -7.13 27.04
N HIS A 74 7.87 -6.63 27.92
CA HIS A 74 6.49 -6.31 27.54
C HIS A 74 6.41 -5.11 26.58
N ALA A 75 7.28 -4.10 26.74
CA ALA A 75 7.33 -2.97 25.82
C ALA A 75 7.64 -3.42 24.38
N VAL A 76 8.64 -4.29 24.19
CA VAL A 76 8.97 -4.85 22.87
C VAL A 76 7.82 -5.70 22.31
N MET A 77 7.20 -6.53 23.15
CA MET A 77 6.06 -7.36 22.73
C MET A 77 4.88 -6.50 22.24
N TYR A 78 4.49 -5.48 22.99
CA TYR A 78 3.40 -4.57 22.59
C TYR A 78 3.76 -3.74 21.35
N ALA A 79 5.01 -3.32 21.20
CA ALA A 79 5.47 -2.62 20.00
C ALA A 79 5.33 -3.48 18.73
N ASN A 80 5.69 -4.76 18.81
CA ASN A 80 5.53 -5.70 17.69
C ASN A 80 4.05 -5.89 17.32
N GLU A 81 3.16 -6.05 18.31
CA GLU A 81 1.71 -6.15 18.05
C GLU A 81 1.16 -4.88 17.39
N CYS A 82 1.61 -3.68 17.81
CA CYS A 82 1.24 -2.43 17.13
C CYS A 82 1.68 -2.43 15.66
N ALA A 83 2.91 -2.90 15.38
CA ALA A 83 3.43 -2.98 14.02
C ALA A 83 2.57 -3.92 13.14
N GLU A 84 2.18 -5.08 13.66
CA GLU A 84 1.32 -6.03 12.95
C GLU A 84 -0.09 -5.46 12.70
N ILE A 85 -0.71 -4.84 13.70
CA ILE A 85 -2.02 -4.18 13.54
C ILE A 85 -1.95 -3.11 12.43
N ARG A 86 -0.87 -2.32 12.40
CA ARG A 86 -0.66 -1.27 11.38
C ARG A 86 -0.42 -1.87 10.00
N ASN A 87 0.27 -3.00 9.90
CA ASN A 87 0.47 -3.72 8.63
C ASN A 87 -0.87 -4.23 8.09
N MET A 88 -1.72 -4.82 8.95
CA MET A 88 -3.08 -5.23 8.58
C MET A 88 -3.92 -4.02 8.12
N ALA A 89 -3.86 -2.89 8.83
CA ALA A 89 -4.57 -1.68 8.47
C ALA A 89 -4.18 -1.15 7.07
N LYS A 90 -2.88 -1.10 6.77
CA LYS A 90 -2.38 -0.69 5.43
C LYS A 90 -2.89 -1.60 4.32
N LEU A 91 -2.92 -2.91 4.55
CA LEU A 91 -3.45 -3.87 3.59
C LEU A 91 -4.94 -3.63 3.32
N ILE A 92 -5.73 -3.41 4.38
CA ILE A 92 -7.16 -3.10 4.27
C ILE A 92 -7.40 -1.79 3.50
N MET A 93 -6.63 -0.74 3.80
CA MET A 93 -6.74 0.54 3.09
C MET A 93 -6.43 0.40 1.60
N SER A 94 -5.37 -0.34 1.26
CA SER A 94 -5.01 -0.63 -0.12
C SER A 94 -6.12 -1.40 -0.85
N ALA A 95 -6.77 -2.35 -0.16
CA ALA A 95 -7.92 -3.07 -0.69
C ALA A 95 -9.13 -2.16 -0.94
N GLN A 96 -9.46 -1.24 -0.01
CA GLN A 96 -10.55 -0.27 -0.20
C GLN A 96 -10.34 0.60 -1.44
N LEU A 97 -9.12 1.13 -1.64
CA LEU A 97 -8.78 1.92 -2.83
C LEU A 97 -8.91 1.11 -4.13
N SER A 98 -8.51 -0.16 -4.08
CA SER A 98 -8.57 -1.06 -5.23
C SER A 98 -10.03 -1.40 -5.57
N ILE A 99 -10.87 -1.64 -4.57
CA ILE A 99 -12.32 -1.85 -4.74
C ILE A 99 -13.00 -0.58 -5.28
N GLU A 100 -12.64 0.59 -4.78
CA GLU A 100 -13.16 1.87 -5.25
C GLU A 100 -12.81 2.12 -6.72
N ARG A 101 -11.55 1.86 -7.10
CA ARG A 101 -11.12 1.90 -8.50
C ARG A 101 -11.93 0.96 -9.39
N VAL A 102 -12.21 -0.26 -8.91
CA VAL A 102 -13.04 -1.24 -9.61
C VAL A 102 -14.46 -0.71 -9.77
N ILE A 103 -15.08 -0.17 -8.72
CA ILE A 103 -16.43 0.40 -8.74
C ILE A 103 -16.54 1.49 -9.81
N LEU A 104 -15.64 2.47 -9.81
CA LEU A 104 -15.63 3.57 -10.78
C LEU A 104 -15.56 3.05 -12.23
N ARG A 105 -14.75 2.00 -12.45
CA ARG A 105 -14.62 1.39 -13.77
C ARG A 105 -15.89 0.65 -14.17
N LEU A 106 -16.50 -0.11 -13.26
CA LEU A 106 -17.77 -0.78 -13.51
C LEU A 106 -18.91 0.22 -13.76
N GLU A 107 -18.91 1.37 -13.09
CA GLU A 107 -19.86 2.46 -13.36
C GLU A 107 -19.71 3.01 -14.77
N THR A 108 -18.47 3.20 -15.23
CA THR A 108 -18.20 3.61 -16.61
C THR A 108 -18.73 2.56 -17.60
N VAL A 109 -18.47 1.28 -17.33
CA VAL A 109 -18.94 0.17 -18.18
C VAL A 109 -20.48 0.07 -18.18
N LYS A 110 -21.12 0.33 -17.04
CA LYS A 110 -22.58 0.38 -16.88
C LYS A 110 -23.23 1.49 -17.73
N GLU A 111 -22.57 2.65 -17.85
CA GLU A 111 -23.06 3.78 -18.64
C GLU A 111 -22.79 3.63 -20.14
N PHE A 112 -21.61 3.15 -20.52
CA PHE A 112 -21.16 3.20 -21.92
C PHE A 112 -21.25 1.89 -22.70
N GLY A 113 -21.30 0.71 -22.07
CA GLY A 113 -21.73 -0.55 -22.71
C GLY A 113 -20.82 -1.15 -23.81
N ASP A 114 -20.10 -0.32 -24.57
CA ASP A 114 -19.20 -0.66 -25.67
C ASP A 114 -17.77 -0.96 -25.21
N ILE A 115 -17.39 -0.44 -24.04
CA ILE A 115 -16.09 -0.63 -23.40
C ILE A 115 -15.93 -1.98 -22.65
N MET A 116 -16.68 -3.02 -23.01
CA MET A 116 -16.65 -4.33 -22.31
C MET A 116 -15.29 -5.01 -22.33
N ALA A 117 -14.48 -4.80 -23.38
CA ALA A 117 -13.10 -5.27 -23.43
C ALA A 117 -12.24 -4.73 -22.27
N GLN A 118 -12.67 -3.64 -21.64
CA GLN A 118 -11.98 -3.01 -20.52
C GLN A 118 -12.37 -3.61 -19.15
N LEU A 119 -13.23 -4.63 -19.10
CA LEU A 119 -13.57 -5.36 -17.87
C LEU A 119 -12.49 -6.34 -17.41
N SER A 120 -11.68 -6.89 -18.32
CA SER A 120 -10.68 -7.91 -17.96
C SER A 120 -9.67 -7.43 -16.90
N PRO A 121 -9.07 -6.22 -17.00
CA PRO A 121 -8.20 -5.70 -15.95
C PRO A 121 -8.92 -5.50 -14.61
N VAL A 122 -10.20 -5.16 -14.63
CA VAL A 122 -11.03 -4.93 -13.43
C VAL A 122 -11.21 -6.23 -12.67
N ILE A 123 -11.49 -7.30 -13.39
CA ILE A 123 -11.68 -8.64 -12.84
C ILE A 123 -10.39 -9.15 -12.19
N GLY A 124 -9.24 -8.90 -12.83
CA GLY A 124 -7.92 -9.21 -12.28
C GLY A 124 -7.69 -8.55 -10.92
N ILE A 125 -7.98 -7.25 -10.81
CA ILE A 125 -7.85 -6.50 -9.55
C ILE A 125 -8.73 -7.11 -8.44
N VAL A 126 -10.00 -7.44 -8.73
CA VAL A 126 -10.90 -8.07 -7.73
C VAL A 126 -10.32 -9.39 -7.22
N GLY A 127 -9.77 -10.22 -8.10
CA GLY A 127 -9.16 -11.50 -7.73
C GLY A 127 -7.88 -11.32 -6.88
N GLU A 128 -7.04 -10.33 -7.20
CA GLU A 128 -5.86 -10.00 -6.40
C GLU A 128 -6.21 -9.49 -5.00
N VAL A 129 -7.20 -8.59 -4.92
CA VAL A 129 -7.66 -8.03 -3.64
C VAL A 129 -8.25 -9.13 -2.76
N SER A 130 -9.03 -10.04 -3.34
CA SER A 130 -9.55 -11.22 -2.62
C SER A 130 -8.40 -12.02 -1.98
N LYS A 131 -7.40 -12.42 -2.78
CA LYS A 131 -6.27 -13.21 -2.29
C LYS A 131 -5.52 -12.50 -1.16
N LYS A 132 -5.26 -11.20 -1.29
CA LYS A 132 -4.58 -10.39 -0.25
C LYS A 132 -5.38 -10.33 1.05
N LEU A 133 -6.71 -10.30 0.97
CA LEU A 133 -7.59 -10.23 2.14
C LEU A 133 -7.86 -11.59 2.79
N SER A 134 -7.58 -12.72 2.14
CA SER A 134 -7.88 -14.05 2.66
C SER A 134 -7.34 -14.30 4.08
N GLY A 135 -6.17 -13.77 4.42
CA GLY A 135 -5.54 -13.88 5.75
C GLY A 135 -5.90 -12.80 6.76
N VAL A 136 -6.60 -11.73 6.35
CA VAL A 136 -6.88 -10.55 7.20
C VAL A 136 -8.38 -10.36 7.42
N VAL A 137 -9.17 -10.41 6.35
CA VAL A 137 -10.64 -10.26 6.36
C VAL A 137 -11.28 -11.33 5.45
N PRO A 138 -11.33 -12.60 5.91
CA PRO A 138 -11.75 -13.73 5.07
C PRO A 138 -13.19 -13.63 4.58
N GLU A 139 -14.09 -13.03 5.37
CA GLU A 139 -15.47 -12.79 4.96
C GLU A 139 -15.55 -11.93 3.68
N VAL A 140 -14.77 -10.85 3.62
CA VAL A 140 -14.71 -9.96 2.46
C VAL A 140 -14.05 -10.67 1.28
N SER A 141 -12.97 -11.43 1.52
CA SER A 141 -12.32 -12.24 0.47
C SER A 141 -13.30 -13.20 -0.20
N ASN A 142 -14.08 -13.96 0.58
CA ASN A 142 -15.08 -14.88 0.04
C ASN A 142 -16.13 -14.18 -0.84
N GLU A 143 -16.55 -12.97 -0.46
CA GLU A 143 -17.54 -12.23 -1.24
C GLU A 143 -16.94 -11.61 -2.51
N LEU A 144 -15.67 -11.16 -2.45
CA LEU A 144 -14.92 -10.73 -3.62
C LEU A 144 -14.70 -11.87 -4.61
N ASP A 145 -14.50 -13.10 -4.15
CA ASP A 145 -14.43 -14.28 -5.03
C ASP A 145 -15.74 -14.55 -5.76
N LYS A 146 -16.89 -14.38 -5.09
CA LYS A 146 -18.21 -14.49 -5.74
C LYS A 146 -18.38 -13.39 -6.79
N ILE A 147 -18.01 -12.15 -6.47
CA ILE A 147 -18.06 -11.03 -7.42
C ILE A 147 -17.14 -11.30 -8.62
N HIS A 148 -15.93 -11.80 -8.38
CA HIS A 148 -14.99 -12.19 -9.42
C HIS A 148 -15.58 -13.24 -10.37
N ARG A 149 -16.28 -14.26 -9.85
CA ARG A 149 -16.99 -15.26 -10.68
C ARG A 149 -18.12 -14.64 -11.49
N ILE A 150 -18.94 -13.77 -10.89
CA ILE A 150 -20.02 -13.07 -11.58
C ILE A 150 -19.44 -12.27 -12.75
N LEU A 151 -18.40 -11.46 -12.52
CA LEU A 151 -17.80 -10.63 -13.55
C LEU A 151 -17.10 -11.45 -14.65
N ASN A 152 -16.42 -12.55 -14.30
CA ASN A 152 -15.82 -13.47 -15.28
C ASN A 152 -16.88 -14.07 -16.20
N GLN A 153 -17.96 -14.59 -15.62
CA GLN A 153 -19.06 -15.16 -16.39
C GLN A 153 -19.72 -14.09 -17.29
N THR A 154 -19.78 -12.82 -16.83
CA THR A 154 -20.30 -11.70 -17.61
C THR A 154 -19.48 -11.49 -18.88
N VAL A 155 -18.16 -11.51 -18.78
CA VAL A 155 -17.26 -11.34 -19.93
C VAL A 155 -17.34 -12.54 -20.89
N LEU A 156 -17.37 -13.77 -20.36
CA LEU A 156 -17.49 -14.99 -21.17
C LEU A 156 -18.77 -15.03 -22.02
N GLU A 157 -19.91 -14.64 -21.45
CA GLU A 157 -21.20 -14.63 -22.16
C GLU A 157 -21.29 -13.56 -23.26
N THR A 158 -20.54 -12.46 -23.13
CA THR A 158 -20.53 -11.41 -24.15
C THR A 158 -19.72 -11.74 -25.41
N GLY A 159 -18.97 -12.86 -25.41
CA GLY A 159 -18.16 -13.26 -26.56
C GLY A 159 -17.04 -12.28 -26.93
N VAL A 160 -16.77 -11.29 -26.08
CA VAL A 160 -15.71 -10.31 -26.27
C VAL A 160 -14.38 -11.04 -26.09
N SER A 161 -13.70 -11.29 -27.21
CA SER A 161 -12.38 -11.91 -27.21
C SER A 161 -11.42 -11.04 -26.42
N THR A 162 -10.93 -11.56 -25.30
CA THR A 162 -9.99 -10.88 -24.41
C THR A 162 -8.62 -10.82 -25.09
N GLN A 163 -8.42 -9.89 -26.01
CA GLN A 163 -7.06 -9.44 -26.29
C GLN A 163 -6.54 -8.79 -25.01
N ARG A 164 -5.35 -9.21 -24.56
CA ARG A 164 -4.62 -8.52 -23.50
C ARG A 164 -4.40 -7.10 -23.96
N VAL A 165 -5.24 -6.19 -23.51
CA VAL A 165 -4.95 -4.77 -23.54
C VAL A 165 -4.07 -4.54 -22.32
N ASP A 166 -2.75 -4.55 -22.54
CA ASP A 166 -1.83 -3.94 -21.59
C ASP A 166 -2.24 -2.48 -21.51
N THR A 167 -3.04 -2.11 -20.51
CA THR A 167 -3.35 -0.71 -20.24
C THR A 167 -2.03 -0.05 -19.88
N PRO A 168 -1.52 0.89 -20.68
CA PRO A 168 -0.39 1.68 -20.25
C PRO A 168 -0.85 2.43 -19.00
N GLN A 169 -0.16 2.26 -17.87
CA GLN A 169 -0.21 3.22 -16.78
C GLN A 169 0.53 4.48 -17.22
N VAL A 170 0.05 5.14 -18.27
CA VAL A 170 0.45 6.51 -18.55
C VAL A 170 -0.51 7.36 -17.75
N LEU A 171 -0.08 7.70 -16.53
CA LEU A 171 -0.71 8.77 -15.78
C LEU A 171 -0.54 10.03 -16.62
N ASN A 172 -1.66 10.60 -17.08
CA ASN A 172 -1.64 11.95 -17.61
C ASN A 172 -1.11 12.89 -16.50
N GLU A 173 -0.42 13.99 -16.83
CA GLU A 173 0.15 14.92 -15.84
C GLU A 173 -0.90 15.38 -14.82
N GLU A 174 -2.15 15.52 -15.25
CA GLU A 174 -3.28 15.84 -14.39
C GLU A 174 -3.60 14.73 -13.38
N ALA A 175 -3.57 13.46 -13.81
CA ALA A 175 -3.75 12.32 -12.91
C ALA A 175 -2.60 12.23 -11.89
N GLN A 176 -1.38 12.60 -12.29
CA GLN A 176 -0.22 12.67 -11.40
C GLN A 176 -0.42 13.73 -10.30
N ARG A 177 -0.87 14.94 -10.67
CA ARG A 177 -1.15 16.04 -9.74
C ARG A 177 -2.27 15.68 -8.75
N ILE A 178 -3.37 15.10 -9.25
CA ILE A 178 -4.50 14.66 -8.41
C ILE A 178 -4.03 13.56 -7.44
N ILE A 179 -3.14 12.65 -7.86
CA ILE A 179 -2.58 11.61 -6.99
C ILE A 179 -1.68 12.21 -5.91
N GLU A 180 -0.84 13.20 -6.22
CA GLU A 180 0.01 13.87 -5.22
C GLU A 180 -0.82 14.58 -4.16
N GLU A 181 -1.86 15.30 -4.58
CA GLU A 181 -2.77 15.99 -3.67
C GLU A 181 -3.55 14.98 -2.80
N ALA A 182 -4.09 13.92 -3.41
CA ALA A 182 -4.80 12.87 -2.69
C ALA A 182 -3.89 12.06 -1.75
N SER A 183 -2.63 11.82 -2.14
CA SER A 183 -1.64 11.11 -1.32
C SER A 183 -1.28 11.92 -0.08
N THR A 184 -1.12 13.23 -0.22
CA THR A 184 -0.84 14.13 0.90
C THR A 184 -1.98 14.10 1.93
N ILE A 185 -3.23 14.12 1.45
CA ILE A 185 -4.43 14.02 2.30
C ILE A 185 -4.56 12.62 2.93
N ALA A 186 -4.23 11.56 2.19
CA ALA A 186 -4.24 10.18 2.68
C ALA A 186 -3.19 9.95 3.78
N GLU A 187 -1.97 10.47 3.60
CA GLU A 187 -0.91 10.41 4.62
C GLU A 187 -1.28 11.19 5.88
N GLN A 188 -1.90 12.37 5.74
CA GLN A 188 -2.46 13.10 6.89
C GLN A 188 -3.52 12.27 7.62
N LYS A 189 -4.49 11.70 6.89
CA LYS A 189 -5.50 10.83 7.49
C LYS A 189 -4.90 9.61 8.17
N ILE A 190 -3.87 8.99 7.59
CA ILE A 190 -3.16 7.86 8.21
C ILE A 190 -2.51 8.32 9.52
N ARG A 191 -1.84 9.47 9.53
CA ARG A 191 -1.13 10.02 10.70
C ARG A 191 -2.08 10.48 11.81
N GLU A 192 -3.26 10.99 11.46
CA GLU A 192 -4.33 11.32 12.40
C GLU A 192 -5.01 10.07 12.98
N ARG A 193 -5.24 9.06 12.14
CA ARG A 193 -5.86 7.79 12.54
C ARG A 193 -4.91 6.95 13.38
N PHE A 194 -3.64 6.92 13.02
CA PHE A 194 -2.58 6.12 13.63
C PHE A 194 -1.45 7.06 14.11
N PRO A 195 -1.57 7.63 15.32
CA PRO A 195 -0.54 8.51 15.86
C PRO A 195 0.81 7.77 15.94
N GLU A 196 1.85 8.46 15.51
CA GLU A 196 3.22 7.97 15.62
C GLU A 196 3.68 8.01 17.08
N LEU A 197 4.61 7.11 17.43
CA LEU A 197 5.29 7.20 18.72
C LEU A 197 5.96 8.58 18.78
N PRO A 198 5.74 9.39 19.84
CA PRO A 198 6.55 10.57 20.04
C PRO A 198 8.01 10.15 20.03
N LYS A 199 8.82 10.80 19.18
CA LYS A 199 10.27 10.67 19.21
C LYS A 199 10.76 11.27 20.53
N LEU A 200 10.66 10.52 21.62
CA LEU A 200 11.17 10.91 22.92
C LEU A 200 12.67 10.68 22.93
N GLY A 201 13.42 11.75 22.70
CA GLY A 201 14.87 11.76 22.94
C GLY A 201 15.69 12.73 22.09
N GLU A 202 15.32 14.01 22.00
CA GLU A 202 16.33 15.05 21.85
C GLU A 202 16.13 16.11 22.96
N PRO A 203 17.08 16.26 23.90
CA PRO A 203 17.09 17.40 24.80
C PRO A 203 17.30 18.68 23.97
N ILE A 204 16.51 19.69 24.31
CA ILE A 204 16.51 21.02 23.73
C ILE A 204 17.93 21.59 23.76
N ALA A 205 18.50 21.86 22.57
CA ALA A 205 19.63 22.77 22.43
C ALA A 205 19.42 23.59 21.14
N GLU A 206 19.46 24.90 21.34
CA GLU A 206 19.22 25.99 20.40
C GLU A 206 20.21 26.01 19.22
N GLY A 207 19.79 26.58 18.08
CA GLY A 207 20.71 27.15 17.09
C GLY A 207 20.65 26.57 15.66
N GLU A 208 19.86 27.23 14.81
CA GLU A 208 20.22 27.75 13.48
C GLU A 208 20.84 26.85 12.36
N ILE A 209 20.04 26.76 11.27
CA ILE A 209 20.34 27.00 9.83
C ILE A 209 19.95 25.86 8.89
N SER A 210 18.96 26.21 8.05
CA SER A 210 18.56 25.61 6.78
C SER A 210 19.67 25.58 5.72
N ILE A 211 19.76 24.49 4.94
CA ILE A 211 20.01 24.54 3.49
C ILE A 211 19.31 23.33 2.84
N ALA A 212 18.67 23.62 1.71
CA ALA A 212 17.91 22.74 0.84
C ALA A 212 18.79 21.91 -0.13
N THR A 213 18.08 21.03 -0.86
CA THR A 213 18.32 20.52 -2.24
C THR A 213 18.86 19.10 -2.50
N SER A 214 18.05 18.43 -3.33
CA SER A 214 18.34 17.44 -4.38
C SER A 214 18.86 16.04 -4.01
N SER A 215 17.98 15.06 -4.25
CA SER A 215 18.35 13.66 -4.52
C SER A 215 19.16 13.53 -5.81
N PRO A 216 19.98 12.47 -5.93
CA PRO A 216 19.50 11.30 -6.68
C PRO A 216 19.68 9.96 -5.94
N ILE A 217 18.91 8.98 -6.39
CA ILE A 217 18.72 7.62 -5.89
C ILE A 217 19.99 6.77 -6.03
N SER A 218 20.48 6.11 -4.96
CA SER A 218 20.94 4.71 -4.98
C SER A 218 21.31 4.18 -3.57
N MET A 219 20.83 2.96 -3.28
CA MET A 219 21.16 2.06 -2.14
C MET A 219 20.75 2.51 -0.72
N LYS A 220 19.75 1.83 -0.16
CA LYS A 220 19.32 1.94 1.24
C LYS A 220 20.40 1.42 2.18
N THR A 221 21.32 2.28 2.63
CA THR A 221 22.11 2.07 3.84
C THR A 221 21.27 2.50 5.05
N VAL A 222 21.29 1.67 6.09
CA VAL A 222 20.68 1.96 7.39
C VAL A 222 21.28 3.27 7.88
N ASN A 223 20.47 4.31 8.06
CA ASN A 223 20.96 5.63 8.45
C ASN A 223 21.31 5.60 9.95
N TRP A 224 22.52 5.14 10.25
CA TRP A 224 23.07 5.16 11.61
C TRP A 224 23.44 6.60 11.98
N THR A 225 22.94 7.09 13.11
CA THR A 225 23.40 8.38 13.63
C THR A 225 24.87 8.29 14.04
N ARG A 226 25.64 9.36 13.83
CA ARG A 226 27.08 9.41 14.09
C ARG A 226 27.48 8.96 15.50
N ARG A 227 26.64 9.25 16.51
CA ARG A 227 26.85 8.79 17.90
C ARG A 227 26.71 7.27 18.03
N ARG A 228 25.71 6.69 17.37
CA ARG A 228 25.42 5.26 17.43
C ARG A 228 26.51 4.42 16.75
N VAL A 229 27.10 4.94 15.66
CA VAL A 229 28.27 4.32 15.03
C VAL A 229 29.45 4.24 16.00
N ASP A 230 29.72 5.33 16.74
CA ASP A 230 30.83 5.39 17.70
C ASP A 230 30.67 4.43 18.88
N GLU A 231 29.44 4.27 19.38
CA GLU A 231 29.12 3.32 20.46
C GLU A 231 29.27 1.87 20.01
N GLU A 232 28.76 1.51 18.83
CA GLU A 232 28.84 0.13 18.32
C GLU A 232 30.27 -0.27 17.97
N VAL A 233 31.06 0.65 17.39
CA VAL A 233 32.49 0.41 17.13
C VAL A 233 33.27 0.26 18.44
N TYR A 234 32.96 1.06 19.46
CA TYR A 234 33.57 0.91 20.78
C TYR A 234 33.22 -0.44 21.43
N ASN A 235 31.94 -0.82 21.43
CA ASN A 235 31.48 -2.10 21.96
C ASN A 235 32.10 -3.29 21.21
N TYR A 236 32.29 -3.17 19.90
CA TYR A 236 32.99 -4.17 19.10
C TYR A 236 34.46 -4.32 19.53
N ILE A 237 35.17 -3.22 19.76
CA ILE A 237 36.57 -3.23 20.24
C ILE A 237 36.65 -3.90 21.61
N VAL A 238 35.74 -3.57 22.53
CA VAL A 238 35.70 -4.17 23.88
C VAL A 238 35.43 -5.68 23.80
N ARG A 239 34.46 -6.11 22.99
CA ARG A 239 34.15 -7.54 22.80
C ARG A 239 35.31 -8.33 22.20
N ASN A 240 36.06 -7.72 21.29
CA ASN A 240 37.20 -8.36 20.63
C ASN A 240 38.53 -8.13 21.37
N GLN A 241 38.48 -7.84 22.67
CA GLN A 241 39.65 -7.69 23.56
C GLN A 241 40.69 -6.68 23.03
N GLY A 242 40.22 -5.57 22.44
CA GLY A 242 41.07 -4.52 21.91
C GLY A 242 41.62 -4.76 20.50
N LYS A 243 41.36 -5.92 19.88
CA LYS A 243 41.79 -6.21 18.50
C LYS A 243 40.69 -5.82 17.52
N ILE A 244 40.98 -4.89 16.61
CA ILE A 244 40.04 -4.46 15.58
C ILE A 244 40.62 -4.63 14.19
N SER A 245 39.89 -5.35 13.33
CA SER A 245 40.09 -5.31 11.87
C SER A 245 39.00 -4.45 11.27
N ILE A 246 39.38 -3.39 10.55
CA ILE A 246 38.45 -2.41 9.96
C ILE A 246 37.47 -3.11 9.02
N SER A 247 37.96 -4.02 8.18
CA SER A 247 37.14 -4.76 7.21
C SER A 247 36.15 -5.70 7.89
N LYS A 248 36.56 -6.37 8.98
CA LYS A 248 35.70 -7.31 9.71
C LYS A 248 34.62 -6.57 10.51
N CYS A 249 35.00 -5.47 11.16
CA CYS A 249 34.09 -4.58 11.88
C CYS A 249 33.06 -3.94 10.95
N ALA A 250 33.49 -3.45 9.78
CA ALA A 250 32.62 -2.90 8.75
C ALA A 250 31.57 -3.92 8.27
N LEU A 251 31.99 -5.17 8.00
CA LEU A 251 31.09 -6.24 7.58
C LEU A 251 30.08 -6.62 8.67
N GLU A 252 30.53 -6.80 9.91
CA GLU A 252 29.66 -7.23 11.02
C GLU A 252 28.67 -6.15 11.45
N LEU A 253 29.11 -4.88 11.47
CA LEU A 253 28.26 -3.74 11.83
C LEU A 253 27.47 -3.17 10.63
N LYS A 254 27.64 -3.73 9.42
CA LYS A 254 27.05 -3.23 8.16
C LYS A 254 27.38 -1.76 7.91
N LEU A 255 28.60 -1.35 8.26
CA LEU A 255 29.15 -0.02 8.06
C LEU A 255 30.14 -0.03 6.90
N THR A 256 30.40 1.14 6.33
CA THR A 256 31.51 1.29 5.38
C THR A 256 32.85 1.31 6.12
N PRO A 257 33.95 0.86 5.48
CA PRO A 257 35.29 0.93 6.10
C PRO A 257 35.68 2.35 6.53
N ASP A 258 35.24 3.36 5.78
CA ASP A 258 35.52 4.77 6.07
C ASP A 258 34.75 5.26 7.30
N GLU A 259 33.51 4.82 7.52
CA GLU A 259 32.75 5.14 8.73
C GLU A 259 33.40 4.55 9.98
N VAL A 260 33.88 3.31 9.90
CA VAL A 260 34.61 2.64 10.99
C VAL A 260 35.92 3.38 11.27
N LYS A 261 36.69 3.74 10.24
CA LYS A 261 37.94 4.49 10.39
C LYS A 261 37.72 5.87 11.02
N ASN A 262 36.69 6.59 10.56
CA ASN A 262 36.33 7.90 11.09
C ASN A 262 35.83 7.82 12.53
N SER A 263 35.15 6.73 12.89
CA SER A 263 34.70 6.45 14.25
C SER A 263 35.87 6.19 15.21
N ILE A 264 36.82 5.32 14.82
CA ILE A 264 38.04 5.05 15.58
C ILE A 264 38.84 6.35 15.81
N LYS A 265 38.98 7.20 14.79
CA LYS A 265 39.66 8.49 14.93
C LYS A 265 39.02 9.37 16.01
N ARG A 266 37.68 9.45 16.04
CA ARG A 266 36.92 10.20 17.04
C ARG A 266 37.04 9.61 18.44
N LEU A 267 36.94 8.28 18.57
CA LEU A 267 37.10 7.60 19.85
C LEU A 267 38.51 7.80 20.43
N ARG A 268 39.52 7.90 19.56
CA ARG A 268 40.89 8.26 19.94
C ARG A 268 41.02 9.72 20.38
N GLU A 269 40.44 10.65 19.62
CA GLU A 269 40.42 12.09 19.98
C GLU A 269 39.71 12.34 21.31
N LYS A 270 38.67 11.56 21.62
CA LYS A 270 37.97 11.57 22.91
C LYS A 270 38.73 10.86 24.04
N GLY A 271 39.87 10.23 23.76
CA GLY A 271 40.71 9.54 24.74
C GLY A 271 40.14 8.21 25.27
N VAL A 272 39.06 7.69 24.68
CA VAL A 272 38.35 6.48 25.13
C VAL A 272 39.05 5.21 24.67
N ILE A 273 39.85 5.30 23.60
CA ILE A 273 40.72 4.21 23.12
C ILE A 273 42.15 4.74 22.91
N ARG A 274 43.14 3.91 23.24
CA ARG A 274 44.54 4.11 22.85
C ARG A 274 44.95 2.99 21.89
N VAL A 275 45.36 3.35 20.69
CA VAL A 275 45.96 2.41 19.75
C VAL A 275 47.42 2.27 20.16
N ILE A 276 47.83 1.05 20.50
CA ILE A 276 49.23 0.67 20.77
C ILE A 276 49.77 0.06 19.48
#